data_AF-A0A0F2QZK3-F1
#
_entry.id   AF-A0A0F2QZK3-F1
#
_cell.length_a   1.000
_cell.length_b   1.000
_cell.length_c   1.000
_cell.angle_alpha   90.00
_cell.angle_beta   90.00
_cell.angle_gamma   90.00
#
_symmetry.space_group_name_H-M   'P 1'
#
loop_
_entity.id
_entity.type
_entity.pdbx_description
1 polymer ?
#
loop_
_entity_poly.entity_id
_entity_poly.type
_entity_poly.pdbx_seq_one_letter_code
_entity_poly.pdbx_strand_id
1 'polypeptide(L)'
;MDKWEEKLSCALACRRCETRLNPEDGRILSVYDHEPVCLACKKEEERRPDYESVSRETIGACMAETEVMYSDPGGYCFHHFYPFTCK
;
A
#
# COMPACT_ATOMS: atom_id res chain seq x y z
N MET A 1 -5.71 10.12 15.49
CA MET A 1 -6.10 9.56 14.18
C MET A 1 -4.91 9.72 13.28
N ASP A 2 -4.19 8.62 13.08
CA ASP A 2 -2.92 8.62 12.39
C ASP A 2 -3.09 9.06 10.94
N LYS A 3 -2.43 10.16 10.60
CA LYS A 3 -2.45 10.90 9.33
C LYS A 3 -1.75 10.14 8.19
N TRP A 4 -1.75 8.81 8.22
CA TRP A 4 -1.13 8.01 7.18
C TRP A 4 -1.83 8.29 5.84
N GLU A 5 -3.16 8.48 5.84
CA GLU A 5 -3.92 8.92 4.67
C GLU A 5 -3.35 10.22 4.09
N GLU A 6 -3.18 11.27 4.89
CA GLU A 6 -2.63 12.56 4.41
C GLU A 6 -1.20 12.42 3.88
N LYS A 7 -0.39 11.52 4.46
CA LYS A 7 1.03 11.34 4.10
C LYS A 7 1.25 10.42 2.91
N LEU A 8 0.43 9.37 2.76
CA LEU A 8 0.63 8.28 1.80
C LEU A 8 -0.36 8.33 0.64
N SER A 9 -1.56 8.91 0.80
CA SER A 9 -2.57 8.96 -0.27
C SER A 9 -2.10 9.74 -1.50
N CYS A 10 -1.36 10.84 -1.29
CA CYS A 10 -0.89 11.73 -2.34
C CYS A 10 0.65 11.78 -2.42
N ALA A 11 1.31 10.64 -2.26
CA ALA A 11 2.75 10.56 -2.55
C ALA A 11 3.05 11.05 -3.98
N LEU A 12 3.98 12.00 -4.10
CA LEU A 12 4.34 12.65 -5.37
C LEU A 12 5.31 11.82 -6.21
N ALA A 13 5.91 10.79 -5.62
CA ALA A 13 6.84 9.89 -6.28
C ALA A 13 6.72 8.47 -5.71
N CYS A 14 6.98 7.48 -6.55
CA CYS A 14 7.08 6.08 -6.14
C CYS A 14 8.28 5.87 -5.22
N ARG A 15 8.08 5.23 -4.07
CA ARG A 15 9.19 4.99 -3.11
C ARG A 15 10.30 4.08 -3.65
N ARG A 16 10.01 3.25 -4.65
CA ARG A 16 10.94 2.25 -5.21
C ARG A 16 11.77 2.75 -6.38
N CYS A 17 11.14 3.44 -7.33
CA CYS A 17 11.79 3.88 -8.57
C CYS A 17 11.88 5.41 -8.71
N GLU A 18 11.38 6.15 -7.72
CA GLU A 18 11.40 7.63 -7.67
C GLU A 18 10.66 8.31 -8.85
N THR A 19 9.95 7.54 -9.67
CA THR A 19 9.12 8.07 -10.74
C THR A 19 7.99 8.91 -10.15
N ARG A 20 7.76 10.08 -10.76
CA ARG A 20 6.68 10.99 -10.38
C ARG A 20 5.32 10.29 -10.50
N LEU A 21 4.48 10.48 -9.49
CA LEU A 21 3.09 10.02 -9.45
C LEU A 21 2.16 11.25 -9.54
N ASN A 22 1.44 11.37 -10.64
CA ASN A 22 0.40 12.39 -10.81
C ASN A 22 -0.88 11.98 -10.05
N PRO A 23 -1.83 12.89 -9.81
CA PRO A 23 -3.05 12.55 -9.07
C PRO A 23 -3.82 11.34 -9.63
N GLU A 24 -3.91 11.24 -10.96
CA GLU A 24 -4.61 10.16 -11.66
C GLU A 24 -3.81 8.85 -11.76
N ASP A 25 -2.52 8.86 -11.41
CA ASP A 25 -1.69 7.67 -11.47
C ASP A 25 -2.05 6.72 -10.32
N GLY A 26 -2.34 5.46 -10.69
CA GLY A 26 -2.61 4.40 -9.74
C GLY A 26 -1.36 4.07 -8.90
N ARG A 27 -1.54 4.02 -7.59
CA ARG A 27 -0.52 3.60 -6.62
C ARG A 27 -1.10 2.59 -5.65
N ILE A 28 -0.24 1.85 -4.99
CA ILE A 28 -0.60 0.78 -4.05
C ILE A 28 0.45 0.74 -2.96
N LEU A 29 0.08 0.30 -1.75
CA LEU A 29 1.05 0.15 -0.66
C LEU A 29 1.83 -1.16 -0.81
N SER A 30 3.14 -1.09 -0.61
CA SER A 30 4.02 -2.25 -0.58
C SER A 30 3.70 -3.14 0.62
N VAL A 31 3.68 -4.47 0.45
CA VAL A 31 3.53 -5.40 1.60
C VAL A 31 4.81 -5.53 2.44
N TYR A 32 5.92 -4.94 2.00
CA TYR A 32 7.22 -5.03 2.69
C TYR A 32 7.52 -3.87 3.62
N ASP A 33 7.11 -2.66 3.25
CA ASP A 33 7.36 -1.44 4.04
C ASP A 33 6.18 -0.49 4.11
N HIS A 34 5.02 -0.87 3.57
CA HIS A 34 3.78 -0.10 3.60
C HIS A 34 3.87 1.28 2.92
N GLU A 35 4.90 1.52 2.11
CA GLU A 35 5.08 2.75 1.35
C GLU A 35 4.34 2.68 -0.01
N PRO A 36 3.88 3.82 -0.54
CA PRO A 36 3.22 3.88 -1.83
C PRO A 36 4.22 3.65 -2.98
N VAL A 37 3.86 2.70 -3.83
CA VAL A 37 4.62 2.32 -5.03
C VAL A 37 3.73 2.40 -6.26
N CYS A 38 4.35 2.64 -7.42
CA CYS A 38 3.65 2.55 -8.70
C CYS A 38 3.29 1.09 -9.01
N LEU A 39 2.31 0.88 -9.88
CA LEU A 39 1.89 -0.47 -10.26
C LEU A 39 2.98 -1.29 -10.96
N ALA A 40 3.94 -0.64 -11.62
CA ALA A 40 5.09 -1.33 -12.20
C ALA A 40 6.02 -1.91 -11.11
N CYS A 41 6.32 -1.13 -10.07
CA CYS A 41 7.10 -1.61 -8.93
C CYS A 41 6.36 -2.67 -8.12
N LYS A 42 5.02 -2.57 -8.01
CA LYS A 42 4.22 -3.64 -7.40
C LYS A 42 4.33 -4.95 -8.16
N LYS A 43 4.27 -4.93 -9.49
CA LYS A 43 4.46 -6.14 -10.31
C LYS A 43 5.83 -6.79 -10.13
N GLU A 44 6.86 -5.99 -9.86
CA GLU A 44 8.19 -6.53 -9.56
C GLU A 44 8.25 -7.09 -8.14
N GLU A 45 7.61 -6.42 -7.19
CA GLU A 45 7.43 -6.91 -5.82
C GLU A 45 6.74 -8.28 -5.79
N GLU A 46 5.69 -8.46 -6.60
CA GLU A 46 4.93 -9.71 -6.76
C GLU A 46 5.74 -10.87 -7.35
N ARG A 47 6.86 -10.60 -8.02
CA ARG A 47 7.75 -11.63 -8.59
C ARG A 47 8.76 -12.16 -7.59
N ARG A 48 8.91 -11.50 -6.44
CA ARG A 48 9.88 -11.94 -5.43
C ARG A 48 9.48 -13.33 -4.90
N PRO A 49 10.46 -14.21 -4.66
CA PRO A 49 10.18 -15.58 -4.23
C PRO A 49 9.50 -15.65 -2.85
N ASP A 50 9.67 -14.62 -2.02
CA ASP A 50 9.09 -14.49 -0.68
C ASP A 50 7.74 -13.73 -0.67
N TYR A 51 7.25 -13.27 -1.83
CA TYR A 51 6.06 -12.42 -1.88
C TYR A 51 4.82 -13.07 -1.31
N GLU A 52 4.58 -14.35 -1.60
CA GLU A 52 3.38 -15.05 -1.12
C GLU A 52 3.34 -15.12 0.41
N SER A 53 4.47 -15.48 1.04
CA SER A 53 4.58 -15.50 2.51
C SER A 53 4.36 -14.12 3.12
N VAL A 54 5.06 -13.10 2.60
CA VAL A 54 4.99 -11.73 3.14
C VAL A 54 3.59 -11.12 2.94
N SER A 55 2.97 -11.38 1.79
CA SER A 55 1.59 -10.95 1.51
C SER A 55 0.60 -11.59 2.48
N ARG A 56 0.72 -12.90 2.76
CA ARG A 56 -0.14 -13.59 3.74
C ARG A 56 0.05 -13.07 5.16
N GLU A 57 1.28 -12.81 5.57
CA GLU A 57 1.58 -12.19 6.87
C GLU A 57 0.95 -10.80 6.98
N THR A 58 1.05 -10.00 5.91
CA THR A 58 0.43 -8.66 5.85
C THR A 58 -1.09 -8.73 5.94
N ILE A 59 -1.73 -9.67 5.22
CA ILE A 59 -3.18 -9.91 5.34
C ILE A 59 -3.55 -10.23 6.79
N GLY A 60 -2.80 -11.14 7.43
CA GLY A 60 -3.04 -11.53 8.82
C GLY A 60 -2.93 -10.36 9.80
N ALA A 61 -1.88 -9.54 9.68
CA ALA A 61 -1.70 -8.34 10.48
C ALA A 61 -2.86 -7.36 10.27
N CYS A 62 -3.23 -7.14 9.01
CA CYS A 62 -4.34 -6.25 8.65
C CYS A 62 -5.69 -6.71 9.19
N MET A 63 -5.99 -8.01 9.13
CA MET A 63 -7.22 -8.54 9.72
C MET A 63 -7.24 -8.35 11.24
N ALA A 64 -6.12 -8.60 11.92
CA ALA A 64 -6.03 -8.39 13.36
C ALA A 64 -6.19 -6.91 13.75
N GLU A 65 -5.54 -5.99 13.02
CA GLU A 65 -5.65 -4.55 13.28
C GLU A 65 -7.07 -4.03 13.01
N THR A 66 -7.68 -4.44 11.90
CA THR A 66 -9.04 -4.01 11.56
C THR A 66 -10.10 -4.57 12.52
N GLU A 67 -9.90 -5.78 13.06
CA GLU A 67 -10.74 -6.34 14.12
C GLU A 67 -10.61 -5.54 15.42
N VAL A 68 -9.39 -5.23 15.86
CA VAL A 68 -9.13 -4.44 17.08
C VAL A 68 -9.70 -3.02 16.96
N MET A 69 -9.54 -2.39 15.78
CA MET A 69 -10.01 -1.03 15.51
C MET A 69 -11.49 -0.97 15.12
N TYR A 70 -12.14 -2.12 14.93
CA TYR A 70 -13.48 -2.25 14.32
C TYR A 70 -13.66 -1.41 13.03
N SER A 71 -12.57 -1.16 12.31
CA SER A 71 -12.51 -0.30 11.14
C SER A 71 -11.18 -0.48 10.39
N ASP A 72 -11.16 -0.14 9.09
CA ASP A 72 -9.93 0.08 8.31
C ASP A 72 -9.82 1.58 8.00
N PRO A 73 -9.23 2.38 8.91
CA PRO A 73 -9.21 3.83 8.78
C PRO A 73 -8.53 4.21 7.49
N GLY A 74 -9.27 4.81 6.56
CA GLY A 74 -8.77 5.25 5.26
C GLY A 74 -8.48 4.16 4.24
N GLY A 75 -8.88 2.92 4.52
CA GLY A 75 -8.58 1.78 3.66
C GLY A 75 -7.10 1.38 3.68
N TYR A 76 -6.36 1.64 4.77
CA TYR A 76 -4.92 1.34 4.87
C TYR A 76 -4.63 -0.08 4.44
N CYS A 77 -5.30 -1.02 5.09
CA CYS A 77 -5.13 -2.44 4.84
C CYS A 77 -5.66 -2.86 3.48
N PHE A 78 -6.77 -2.27 3.06
CA PHE A 78 -7.29 -2.46 1.71
C PHE A 78 -6.28 -2.05 0.62
N HIS A 79 -5.54 -0.96 0.85
CA HIS A 79 -4.62 -0.37 -0.12
C HIS A 79 -3.27 -1.08 -0.27
N HIS A 80 -2.98 -2.13 0.50
CA HIS A 80 -1.89 -3.08 0.18
C HIS A 80 -2.24 -4.04 -0.96
N PHE A 81 -3.53 -4.21 -1.23
CA PHE A 81 -4.05 -5.20 -2.19
C PHE A 81 -4.85 -4.57 -3.33
N TYR A 82 -5.39 -3.37 -3.12
CA TYR A 82 -6.18 -2.66 -4.12
C TYR A 82 -5.59 -1.27 -4.40
N PRO A 83 -5.22 -0.99 -5.66
CA PRO A 83 -4.73 0.32 -6.06
C PRO A 83 -5.70 1.46 -5.78
N PHE A 84 -5.14 2.64 -5.60
CA PHE A 84 -5.87 3.89 -5.40
C PHE A 84 -5.21 5.04 -6.16
N THR A 85 -5.95 6.13 -6.30
CA THR A 85 -5.48 7.41 -6.84
C THR A 85 -5.55 8.48 -5.77
N CYS A 86 -4.79 9.56 -5.94
CA CYS A 86 -4.87 10.73 -5.07
C CYS A 86 -6.12 11.54 -5.47
N LYS A 87 -6.94 11.93 -4.48
CA LYS A 87 -8.19 12.67 -4.66
C LYS A 87 -8.09 14.08 -4.10
#